data_AF-A0A926BNR3-F1
#
_entry.id   AF-A0A926BNR3-F1
#
_cell.length_a   1.000
_cell.length_b   1.000
_cell.length_c   1.000
_cell.angle_alpha   90.00
_cell.angle_beta   90.00
_cell.angle_gamma   90.00
#
_symmetry.space_group_name_H-M   'P 1'
#
loop_
_entity.id
_entity.type
_entity.pdbx_description
1 polymer ?
#
loop_
_entity_poly.entity_id
_entity_poly.type
_entity_poly.pdbx_seq_one_letter_code
_entity_poly.pdbx_strand_id
1 'polypeptide(L)'
;VFVEEQEIARHGAWEYLVTLRDSFVPEAWAFWRVGLREPLPTIALPLTPDVAPVPLDLQAAFTRCYDANYIARRVNYAREIAVPPFTPEDAAWADALLRGAGLR
;
A
#
# COMPACT_ATOMS: atom_id res chain seq x y z
N VAL A 1 -12.55 -10.59 -6.36
CA VAL A 1 -12.72 -10.08 -7.74
C VAL A 1 -11.42 -9.43 -8.09
N PHE A 2 -10.68 -10.08 -8.97
CA PHE A 2 -9.31 -9.75 -9.30
C PHE A 2 -9.34 -8.91 -10.56
N VAL A 3 -8.77 -7.71 -10.54
CA VAL A 3 -8.27 -7.13 -11.79
C VAL A 3 -7.24 -8.13 -12.29
N GLU A 4 -7.39 -8.60 -13.53
CA GLU A 4 -6.45 -9.59 -14.06
C GLU A 4 -5.04 -9.02 -14.04
N GLU A 5 -4.07 -9.81 -13.58
CA GLU A 5 -2.67 -9.39 -13.50
C GLU A 5 -2.15 -8.91 -14.86
N GLN A 6 -2.62 -9.52 -15.95
CA GLN A 6 -2.29 -9.11 -17.31
C GLN A 6 -2.77 -7.69 -17.63
N GLU A 7 -3.95 -7.30 -17.15
CA GLU A 7 -4.45 -5.94 -17.33
C GLU A 7 -3.60 -4.96 -16.51
N ILE A 8 -3.30 -5.27 -15.25
CA ILE A 8 -2.43 -4.43 -14.41
C ILE A 8 -1.05 -4.27 -15.06
N ALA A 9 -0.49 -5.36 -15.60
CA ALA A 9 0.81 -5.37 -16.27
C ALA A 9 0.90 -4.49 -17.50
N ARG A 10 -0.20 -4.26 -18.22
CA ARG A 10 -0.24 -3.29 -19.34
C ARG A 10 0.01 -1.86 -18.89
N HIS A 11 -0.21 -1.55 -17.62
CA HIS A 11 0.00 -0.21 -17.07
C HIS A 11 1.41 -0.01 -16.48
N GLY A 12 2.28 -1.03 -16.53
CA GLY A 12 3.68 -0.99 -16.08
C GLY A 12 3.90 -1.72 -14.75
N ALA A 13 5.15 -1.77 -14.27
CA ALA A 13 5.52 -2.48 -13.04
C ALA A 13 4.88 -1.89 -11.77
N TRP A 14 4.74 -2.71 -10.73
CA TRP A 14 4.26 -2.34 -9.40
C TRP A 14 4.94 -3.21 -8.34
N GLU A 15 5.15 -2.66 -7.15
CA GLU A 15 5.59 -3.42 -5.98
C GLU A 15 4.41 -3.72 -5.06
N TYR A 16 3.51 -2.75 -4.93
CA TYR A 16 2.25 -2.88 -4.21
C TYR A 16 1.08 -2.40 -5.07
N LEU A 17 -0.11 -2.90 -4.75
CA LEU A 17 -1.34 -2.58 -5.46
C LEU A 17 -2.44 -2.24 -4.46
N VAL A 18 -3.11 -1.11 -4.69
CA VAL A 18 -4.40 -0.82 -4.06
C VAL A 18 -5.48 -1.14 -5.09
N THR A 19 -6.49 -1.90 -4.70
CA THR A 19 -7.66 -2.17 -5.53
C THR A 19 -8.92 -1.69 -4.83
N LEU A 20 -9.83 -1.14 -5.62
CA LEU A 20 -11.14 -0.72 -5.17
C LEU A 20 -12.17 -1.36 -6.09
N ARG A 21 -13.19 -1.97 -5.48
CA ARG A 21 -14.38 -2.43 -6.18
C ARG A 21 -15.59 -1.80 -5.53
N ASP A 22 -16.40 -1.15 -6.34
CA ASP A 22 -17.70 -0.69 -5.88
C ASP A 22 -18.64 -1.89 -5.73
N SER A 23 -19.18 -2.10 -4.54
CA SER A 23 -20.13 -3.19 -4.29
C SER A 23 -21.52 -2.92 -4.89
N PHE A 24 -21.85 -1.66 -5.16
CA PHE A 24 -23.13 -1.23 -5.70
C PHE A 24 -23.15 -1.20 -7.23
N VAL A 25 -21.98 -1.08 -7.86
CA VAL A 25 -21.80 -1.11 -9.31
C VAL A 25 -20.81 -2.23 -9.66
N PRO A 26 -21.28 -3.45 -9.96
CA PRO A 26 -20.42 -4.64 -10.09
C PRO A 26 -19.25 -4.51 -11.07
N GLU A 27 -19.42 -3.70 -12.12
CA GLU A 27 -18.46 -3.41 -13.18
C GLU A 27 -17.49 -2.26 -12.82
N ALA A 28 -17.76 -1.49 -11.77
CA ALA A 28 -16.91 -0.38 -11.36
C ALA A 28 -15.78 -0.88 -10.44
N TRP A 29 -14.58 -0.80 -10.98
CA TRP A 29 -13.35 -1.10 -10.26
C TRP A 29 -12.26 -0.11 -10.64
N ALA A 30 -11.33 0.07 -9.73
CA ALA A 30 -10.14 0.91 -9.91
C ALA A 30 -8.95 0.24 -9.23
N PHE A 31 -7.75 0.55 -9.72
CA PHE A 31 -6.52 0.14 -9.07
C PHE A 31 -5.47 1.25 -9.15
N TRP A 32 -4.55 1.23 -8.19
CA TRP A 32 -3.40 2.12 -8.13
C TRP A 32 -2.16 1.28 -7.91
N ARG A 33 -1.17 1.47 -8.79
CA ARG A 33 0.17 0.93 -8.61
C ARG A 33 0.90 1.82 -7.61
N VAL A 34 1.58 1.21 -6.66
CA VAL A 34 2.33 1.93 -5.63
C VAL A 34 3.74 1.37 -5.57
N GLY A 35 4.73 2.24 -5.71
CA GLY A 35 6.13 1.92 -5.45
C GLY A 35 6.42 1.84 -3.95
N LEU A 36 7.40 1.05 -3.55
CA LEU A 36 7.81 0.86 -2.15
C LEU A 36 8.15 2.17 -1.43
N ARG A 37 8.67 3.16 -2.18
CA ARG A 37 9.10 4.47 -1.65
C ARG A 37 8.05 5.57 -1.82
N GLU A 38 6.92 5.26 -2.45
CA GLU A 38 5.85 6.20 -2.69
C GLU A 38 4.83 6.15 -1.54
N PRO A 39 4.22 7.28 -1.17
CA PRO A 39 3.10 7.25 -0.23
C PRO A 39 1.90 6.53 -0.85
N LEU A 40 1.08 5.90 0.00
CA LEU A 40 -0.19 5.34 -0.43
C LEU A 40 -1.10 6.43 -1.02
N PRO A 41 -1.88 6.13 -2.07
CA PRO A 41 -2.69 7.15 -2.75
C PRO A 41 -3.90 7.58 -1.92
N THR A 42 -4.41 8.79 -2.18
CA THR A 42 -5.78 9.14 -1.81
C THR A 42 -6.75 8.52 -2.80
N ILE A 43 -7.73 7.75 -2.32
CA ILE A 43 -8.72 7.09 -3.17
C ILE A 43 -10.11 7.69 -2.98
N ALA A 44 -10.95 7.62 -4.02
CA ALA A 44 -12.34 8.03 -3.95
C ALA A 44 -13.20 6.83 -3.53
N LEU A 45 -13.55 6.76 -2.25
CA LEU A 45 -14.24 5.61 -1.65
C LEU A 45 -15.77 5.76 -1.77
N PRO A 46 -16.47 4.89 -2.54
CA PRO A 46 -17.93 4.86 -2.55
C PRO A 46 -18.43 4.24 -1.24
N LEU A 47 -19.20 5.01 -0.46
CA LEU A 47 -19.79 4.54 0.81
C LEU A 47 -21.23 4.06 0.60
N THR A 48 -22.00 4.79 -0.21
CA THR A 48 -23.38 4.48 -0.56
C THR A 48 -23.65 4.86 -2.03
N PRO A 49 -24.68 4.29 -2.70
CA PRO A 49 -24.97 4.61 -4.11
C PRO A 49 -25.44 6.04 -4.35
N ASP A 50 -26.03 6.67 -3.34
CA ASP A 50 -26.69 7.97 -3.40
C ASP A 50 -25.77 9.14 -3.04
N VAL A 51 -24.56 8.84 -2.57
CA VAL A 51 -23.58 9.84 -2.14
C VAL A 51 -22.34 9.77 -3.02
N ALA A 52 -21.82 10.94 -3.41
CA ALA A 52 -20.59 11.02 -4.17
C ALA A 52 -19.43 10.36 -3.39
N PRO A 53 -18.50 9.65 -4.07
CA PRO A 53 -17.36 9.03 -3.42
C PRO A 53 -16.57 10.02 -2.55
N VAL A 54 -16.22 9.58 -1.35
CA VAL A 54 -15.51 10.41 -0.36
C VAL A 54 -14.00 10.19 -0.50
N PRO A 55 -13.16 11.25 -0.51
CA PRO A 55 -11.72 11.08 -0.53
C PRO A 55 -11.23 10.44 0.77
N LEU A 56 -10.48 9.34 0.64
CA LEU A 56 -9.79 8.65 1.72
C LEU A 56 -8.28 8.71 1.49
N ASP A 57 -7.57 9.44 2.34
CA ASP A 57 -6.12 9.42 2.41
C ASP A 57 -5.66 8.09 3.04
N LEU A 58 -5.26 7.12 2.19
CA LEU A 58 -4.83 5.82 2.66
C LEU A 58 -3.53 5.88 3.45
N GLN A 59 -2.65 6.83 3.14
CA GLN A 59 -1.39 6.98 3.87
C GLN A 59 -1.68 7.39 5.31
N ALA A 60 -2.50 8.42 5.51
CA ALA A 60 -2.87 8.88 6.84
C ALA A 60 -3.64 7.81 7.63
N ALA A 61 -4.58 7.11 6.97
CA ALA A 61 -5.34 6.03 7.59
C ALA A 61 -4.44 4.86 8.02
N PHE A 62 -3.52 4.43 7.15
CA PHE A 62 -2.56 3.37 7.44
C PHE A 62 -1.65 3.77 8.60
N THR A 63 -1.03 4.95 8.55
CA THR A 63 -0.14 5.45 9.60
C THR A 63 -0.84 5.46 10.95
N ARG A 64 -2.07 6.00 11.03
CA ARG A 64 -2.85 5.99 12.27
C ARG A 64 -3.09 4.57 12.80
N CYS A 65 -3.47 3.64 11.94
CA CYS A 65 -3.68 2.25 12.34
C CYS A 65 -2.39 1.56 12.76
N TYR A 66 -1.29 1.85 12.09
CA TYR A 66 0.03 1.29 12.38
C TYR A 66 0.52 1.73 13.78
N ASP A 67 0.40 3.02 14.07
CA ASP A 67 0.83 3.62 15.34
C ASP A 67 -0.06 3.19 16.51
N ALA A 68 -1.38 3.21 16.33
CA ALA A 68 -2.34 2.87 17.39
C ALA A 68 -2.23 1.41 17.87
N ASN A 69 -1.73 0.51 17.02
CA ASN A 69 -1.62 -0.91 17.33
C ASN A 69 -0.21 -1.35 17.78
N TYR A 70 0.68 -0.39 18.04
CA TYR A 70 2.08 -0.64 18.43
C TYR A 70 2.78 -1.66 17.50
N ILE A 71 2.44 -1.65 16.20
CA ILE A 71 2.95 -2.64 15.24
C ILE A 71 4.48 -2.59 15.20
N ALA A 72 5.07 -1.41 15.35
CA ALA A 72 6.51 -1.21 15.44
C ALA A 72 7.19 -2.08 16.52
N ARG A 73 6.50 -2.40 17.63
CA ARG A 73 7.04 -3.26 18.70
C ARG A 73 6.88 -4.76 18.43
N ARG A 74 6.03 -5.12 17.48
CA ARG A 74 5.71 -6.51 17.11
C ARG A 74 6.55 -7.01 15.93
N VAL A 75 7.07 -6.09 15.12
CA VAL A 75 7.91 -6.40 13.97
C VAL A 75 9.37 -6.46 14.42
N ASN A 76 10.05 -7.57 14.14
CA ASN A 76 11.50 -7.69 14.37
C ASN A 76 12.27 -7.14 13.16
N TYR A 77 12.56 -5.85 13.19
CA TYR A 77 13.30 -5.14 12.14
C TYR A 77 14.77 -5.57 11.97
N ALA A 78 15.34 -6.26 12.96
CA ALA A 78 16.71 -6.79 12.87
C ALA A 78 16.80 -8.03 11.97
N ARG A 79 15.67 -8.67 11.63
CA ARG A 79 15.65 -9.80 10.68
C ARG A 79 15.39 -9.31 9.25
N GLU A 80 16.06 -9.92 8.30
CA GLU A 80 15.79 -9.73 6.87
C GLU A 80 14.66 -10.68 6.45
N ILE A 81 13.45 -10.15 6.23
CA ILE A 81 12.23 -10.94 5.92
C ILE A 81 11.38 -10.26 4.83
N ALA A 82 11.97 -9.44 3.95
CA ALA A 82 11.22 -8.95 2.80
C ALA A 82 10.89 -10.14 1.88
N VAL A 83 9.61 -10.44 1.70
CA VAL A 83 9.13 -11.47 0.76
C VAL A 83 8.10 -10.81 -0.18
N PRO A 84 8.38 -10.70 -1.49
CA PRO A 84 9.64 -11.09 -2.15
C PRO A 84 10.85 -10.27 -1.65
N PRO A 85 12.09 -10.78 -1.83
CA PRO A 85 13.29 -10.03 -1.49
C PRO A 85 13.31 -8.67 -2.17
N PHE A 86 13.77 -7.65 -1.44
CA PHE A 86 14.00 -6.34 -2.01
C PHE A 86 15.11 -6.38 -3.05
N THR A 87 15.05 -5.43 -4.00
CA THR A 87 16.21 -5.15 -4.85
C THR A 87 17.37 -4.65 -3.98
N PRO A 88 18.63 -4.74 -4.44
CA PRO A 88 19.76 -4.20 -3.68
C PRO A 88 19.61 -2.72 -3.32
N GLU A 89 18.97 -1.93 -4.19
CA GLU A 89 18.72 -0.51 -3.97
C GLU A 89 17.69 -0.28 -2.86
N ASP A 90 16.58 -1.02 -2.90
CA ASP A 90 15.52 -0.93 -1.88
C ASP A 90 15.99 -1.46 -0.52
N ALA A 91 16.81 -2.51 -0.51
CA ALA A 91 17.42 -3.03 0.69
C ALA A 91 18.34 -1.99 1.35
N ALA A 92 19.18 -1.30 0.57
CA ALA A 92 20.05 -0.25 1.08
C ALA A 92 19.26 0.96 1.62
N TRP A 93 18.19 1.37 0.89
CA TRP A 93 17.29 2.42 1.35
C TRP A 93 16.59 2.06 2.66
N ALA A 94 16.04 0.84 2.77
CA ALA A 94 15.38 0.37 3.98
C ALA A 94 16.36 0.26 5.16
N ASP A 95 17.58 -0.23 4.95
CA ASP A 95 18.59 -0.31 6.00
C ASP A 95 18.98 1.08 6.54
N ALA A 96 19.13 2.06 5.65
CA ALA A 96 19.40 3.45 6.04
C ALA A 96 18.26 4.03 6.91
N LEU A 97 17.01 3.78 6.55
CA LEU A 97 15.85 4.19 7.35
C LEU A 97 15.83 3.54 8.73
N LEU A 98 16.08 2.23 8.80
CA LEU A 98 16.07 1.48 10.06
C LEU A 98 17.20 1.93 11.00
N ARG A 99 18.41 2.18 10.46
CA ARG A 99 19.52 2.74 11.25
C ARG A 99 19.22 4.14 11.75
N GLY A 100 18.66 5.00 10.90
CA GLY A 100 18.23 6.34 11.27
C GLY A 100 17.20 6.35 12.42
N ALA A 101 16.37 5.30 12.49
CA ALA A 101 15.40 5.09 13.55
C ALA A 101 15.94 4.30 14.77
N GLY A 102 17.21 3.87 14.76
CA GLY A 102 17.80 3.04 15.84
C GLY A 102 17.22 1.63 15.94
N LEU A 103 16.64 1.11 14.86
CA LEU A 103 16.05 -0.23 14.77
C LEU A 103 17.05 -1.29 14.23
N ARG A 104 18.23 -0.85 13.79
CA ARG A 104 19.37 -1.64 13.30
C ARG A 104 20.70 -0.95 13.60
#